data_AF-A0A2A9F4R1-F1
#
_entry.id   AF-A0A2A9F4R1-F1
#
_cell.length_a   1.000
_cell.length_b   1.000
_cell.length_c   1.000
_cell.angle_alpha   90.00
_cell.angle_beta   90.00
_cell.angle_gamma   90.00
#
_symmetry.space_group_name_H-M   'P 1'
#
loop_
_entity.id
_entity.type
_entity.pdbx_description
1 polymer ?
#
loop_
_entity_poly.entity_id
_entity_poly.type
_entity_poly.pdbx_seq_one_letter_code
_entity_poly.pdbx_strand_id
1 'polypeptide(L)' 'MPVKHTPPDGPSTVHKGQKGETTGCGFNTRENPSHWTNTNSKVTCKKNGCKN' A
#
# COMPACT_ATOMS: atom_id res chain seq x y z
N MET A 1 -5.32 8.19 -3.91
CA MET A 1 -6.02 6.92 -3.66
C MET A 1 -5.20 6.10 -2.65
N PRO A 2 -5.82 5.35 -1.74
CA PRO A 2 -5.13 4.36 -0.91
C PRO A 2 -4.99 2.98 -1.61
N VAL A 3 -3.97 2.22 -1.21
CA VAL A 3 -3.75 0.84 -1.69
C VAL A 3 -3.48 -0.08 -0.50
N LYS A 4 -4.20 -1.20 -0.43
CA LYS A 4 -4.02 -2.23 0.60
C LYS A 4 -2.98 -3.24 0.13
N HIS A 5 -1.94 -3.42 0.92
CA HIS A 5 -0.97 -4.50 0.83
C HIS A 5 -1.46 -5.67 1.69
N THR A 6 -1.66 -6.83 1.09
CA THR A 6 -2.08 -8.09 1.74
C THR A 6 -1.12 -9.20 1.29
N PRO A 7 0.07 -9.30 1.92
CA PRO A 7 0.99 -10.40 1.67
C PRO A 7 0.41 -11.73 2.21
N PRO A 8 0.84 -12.89 1.66
CA PRO A 8 0.30 -14.21 2.05
C PRO A 8 0.54 -14.55 3.52
N ASP A 9 1.70 -14.17 4.06
CA ASP A 9 2.13 -14.55 5.42
C ASP A 9 2.23 -13.35 6.37
N GLY A 10 1.54 -12.24 6.10
CA GLY A 10 1.72 -11.00 6.85
C GLY A 10 0.47 -10.16 7.06
N PRO A 11 0.57 -9.15 7.95
CA PRO A 11 -0.55 -8.27 8.25
C PRO A 11 -0.87 -7.36 7.06
N SER A 12 -2.17 -7.15 6.85
CA SER A 12 -2.64 -6.19 5.86
C SER A 12 -2.31 -4.75 6.28
N THR A 13 -1.69 -3.98 5.40
CA THR A 13 -1.38 -2.55 5.64
C THR A 13 -1.90 -1.69 4.50
N VAL A 14 -2.50 -0.55 4.81
CA VAL A 14 -2.98 0.40 3.80
C VAL A 14 -1.95 1.51 3.63
N HIS A 15 -1.45 1.65 2.41
CA HIS A 15 -0.47 2.65 2.00
C HIS A 15 -1.16 3.79 1.24
N LYS A 16 -0.52 4.96 1.25
CA LYS A 16 -0.90 6.10 0.40
C LYS A 16 -0.33 5.85 -0.99
N GLY A 17 -1.17 5.76 -2.01
CA GLY A 17 -0.76 5.46 -3.40
C GLY A 17 -1.75 4.52 -4.10
N GLN A 18 -1.50 4.25 -5.37
CA GLN A 18 -2.35 3.39 -6.20
C GLN A 18 -1.59 2.13 -6.65
N LYS A 19 -2.32 1.03 -6.86
CA LYS A 19 -1.79 -0.18 -7.51
C LYS A 19 -1.26 0.15 -8.90
N GLY A 20 -0.05 -0.30 -9.20
CA GLY A 20 0.70 0.03 -10.40
C GLY A 20 1.71 1.17 -10.21
N GLU A 21 1.71 1.86 -9.07
CA GLU A 21 2.63 2.96 -8.76
C GLU A 21 3.55 2.63 -7.57
N THR A 22 4.42 3.58 -7.23
CA THR A 22 5.18 3.55 -5.98
C THR A 22 4.38 4.25 -4.89
N THR A 23 4.19 3.59 -3.75
CA THR A 23 3.52 4.17 -2.59
C THR A 23 4.31 5.37 -2.03
N GLY A 24 3.65 6.25 -1.29
CA GLY A 24 4.29 7.42 -0.69
C GLY A 24 5.43 7.10 0.28
N CYS A 25 5.50 5.88 0.81
CA CYS A 25 6.62 5.42 1.65
C CYS A 25 7.65 4.54 0.91
N GLY A 26 7.59 4.46 -0.43
CA GLY A 26 8.62 3.86 -1.27
C GLY A 26 8.39 2.41 -1.71
N PHE A 27 7.27 1.77 -1.36
CA PHE A 27 6.98 0.42 -1.87
C PHE A 27 6.51 0.45 -3.32
N ASN A 28 7.08 -0.39 -4.17
CA ASN A 28 6.64 -0.57 -5.55
C ASN A 28 5.47 -1.57 -5.61
N THR A 29 4.28 -1.10 -5.99
CA THR A 29 3.08 -1.96 -6.08
C THR A 29 3.01 -2.77 -7.38
N ARG A 30 3.98 -2.58 -8.29
CA ARG A 30 4.17 -3.43 -9.48
C ARG A 30 4.85 -4.74 -9.11
N GLU A 31 5.57 -4.78 -7.98
CA GLU A 31 6.13 -6.00 -7.42
C GLU A 31 5.04 -6.77 -6.69
N ASN A 32 4.87 -8.06 -7.02
CA ASN A 32 3.82 -8.92 -6.46
C ASN A 32 2.42 -8.29 -6.57
N PRO A 33 1.91 -8.01 -7.77
CA PRO A 33 0.65 -7.28 -7.97
C PRO A 33 -0.56 -7.99 -7.37
N SER A 34 -0.48 -9.29 -7.05
CA SER A 34 -1.49 -10.06 -6.31
C SER A 34 -1.64 -9.59 -4.85
N HIS A 35 -0.58 -9.05 -4.24
CA HIS A 35 -0.63 -8.57 -2.86
C HIS A 35 -1.24 -7.18 -2.74
N TRP A 36 -1.48 -6.49 -3.86
CA TRP A 36 -1.91 -5.09 -3.88
C TRP A 36 -3.32 -4.94 -4.44
N THR A 37 -4.16 -4.23 -3.69
CA THR A 37 -5.55 -3.92 -4.08
C THR A 37 -5.87 -2.47 -3.76
N ASN A 38 -6.39 -1.72 -4.75
CA ASN A 38 -6.87 -0.36 -4.51
C ASN A 38 -8.01 -0.38 -3.49
N THR A 39 -7.98 0.55 -2.54
CA THR A 39 -8.97 0.60 -1.46
C THR A 39 -9.32 2.04 -1.13
N ASN A 40 -10.50 2.26 -0.54
CA ASN A 40 -10.88 3.55 0.02
C ASN A 40 -10.74 3.57 1.55
N SER A 41 -10.16 2.53 2.15
CA SER A 41 -9.86 2.50 3.58
C SER A 41 -8.83 3.56 3.98
N LYS A 42 -8.87 3.99 5.25
CA LYS A 42 -7.88 4.92 5.81
C LYS A 42 -6.47 4.33 5.72
N VAL A 43 -5.49 5.18 5.40
CA VAL A 43 -4.07 4.80 5.38
C VAL A 43 -3.64 4.39 6.79
N THR A 44 -3.16 3.16 6.94
CA THR A 44 -2.68 2.62 8.23
C THR A 44 -1.16 2.56 8.29
N CYS A 45 -0.46 2.72 7.16
CA CYS A 45 0.99 2.76 7.11
C CYS A 45 1.53 3.99 7.86
N LYS A 46 2.32 3.75 8.91
CA LYS A 46 2.93 4.80 9.74
C LYS A 46 4.29 5.29 9.22
N LYS A 47 4.79 4.74 8.11
CA LYS A 47 6.07 5.16 7.52
C LYS A 47 5.96 6.59 6.98
N ASN A 48 7.06 7.34 7.07
CA ASN A 48 7.18 8.67 6.48
C ASN A 48 6.82 8.63 4.99
N GLY A 49 6.09 9.64 4.53
CA GLY A 49 5.54 9.74 3.18
C GLY A 49 4.14 9.15 3.00
N CYS A 50 3.78 8.09 3.76
CA CYS A 50 2.39 7.65 3.86
C CYS A 50 1.61 8.40 4.95
N LYS A 51 2.27 8.67 6.08
CA LYS A 51 1.75 9.47 7.19
C LYS A 51 2.20 10.92 7.00
N ASN A 52 1.45 11.69 6.20
CA ASN A 52 1.53 13.14 6.13
C ASN A 52 0.13 13.71 5.93
#